data_AF-A0A1H3B282-F1
#
_entry.id   AF-A0A1H3B282-F1
#
_cell.length_a   1.000
_cell.length_b   1.000
_cell.length_c   1.000
_cell.angle_alpha   90.00
_cell.angle_beta   90.00
_cell.angle_gamma   90.00
#
_symmetry.space_group_name_H-M   'P 1'
#
loop_
_entity.id
_entity.type
_entity.pdbx_description
1 polymer ?
#
loop_
_entity_poly.entity_id
_entity_poly.type
_entity_poly.pdbx_seq_one_letter_code
_entity_poly.pdbx_strand_id
1 'polypeptide(L)'
;MIGVFFDDPDMGEEAVLRSRACMPVGNDVVIDEPLAEATLKGGHYARLNYTGPYAAMRDAYRWLLGTWLPASGHEPGDAPIFEAYLNDPSQVPQNELRTDIYLPLHIPA
;
A
#
# COMPACT_ATOMS: atom_id res chain seq x y z
N MET A 1 3.03 10.17 2.97
CA MET A 1 3.75 9.53 1.84
C MET A 1 2.98 8.30 1.40
N ILE A 2 3.04 7.94 0.12
CA ILE A 2 2.40 6.73 -0.41
C ILE A 2 3.46 5.77 -0.95
N GLY A 3 3.36 4.49 -0.64
CA GLY A 3 4.12 3.41 -1.29
C GLY A 3 3.18 2.55 -2.13
N VAL A 4 3.47 2.35 -3.42
CA VAL A 4 2.68 1.47 -4.30
C VAL A 4 3.51 0.24 -4.64
N PHE A 5 2.97 -0.95 -4.43
CA PHE A 5 3.67 -2.22 -4.62
C PHE A 5 2.99 -3.03 -5.72
N PHE A 6 3.75 -3.39 -6.76
CA PHE A 6 3.21 -4.05 -7.96
C PHE A 6 3.41 -5.57 -7.95
N ASP A 7 4.32 -6.04 -7.11
CA ASP A 7 4.76 -7.42 -7.08
C ASP A 7 4.74 -7.94 -5.63
N ASP A 8 4.48 -9.23 -5.46
CA ASP A 8 4.53 -9.88 -4.15
C ASP A 8 5.99 -10.27 -3.84
N PRO A 9 6.59 -9.76 -2.75
CA PRO A 9 7.98 -10.02 -2.42
C PRO A 9 8.27 -11.50 -2.10
N ASP A 10 7.25 -12.29 -1.75
CA ASP A 10 7.39 -13.74 -1.54
C ASP A 10 7.32 -14.52 -2.88
N MET A 11 6.97 -13.85 -4.00
CA MET A 11 6.75 -14.44 -5.33
C MET A 11 7.64 -13.78 -6.41
N GLY A 12 8.96 -13.79 -6.21
CA GLY A 12 9.91 -13.31 -7.21
C GLY A 12 11.33 -13.14 -6.68
N GLU A 13 12.27 -12.85 -7.58
CA GLU A 13 13.61 -12.40 -7.19
C GLU A 13 13.56 -10.92 -6.80
N GLU A 14 14.29 -10.53 -5.76
CA GLU A 14 14.31 -9.14 -5.26
C GLU A 14 14.63 -8.13 -6.36
N ALA A 15 15.52 -8.49 -7.29
CA ALA A 15 15.97 -7.63 -8.39
C ALA A 15 14.87 -7.27 -9.41
N VAL A 16 13.74 -8.00 -9.42
CA VAL A 16 12.64 -7.74 -10.36
C VAL A 16 11.40 -7.13 -9.68
N LEU A 17 11.42 -6.97 -8.36
CA LEU A 17 10.33 -6.36 -7.61
C LEU A 17 10.22 -4.86 -7.95
N ARG A 18 9.00 -4.40 -8.20
CA ARG A 18 8.71 -3.01 -8.55
C ARG A 18 7.85 -2.38 -7.47
N SER A 19 8.25 -1.18 -7.09
CA SER A 19 7.47 -0.29 -6.23
C SER A 19 7.62 1.15 -6.68
N ARG A 20 6.73 2.02 -6.21
CA ARG A 20 6.83 3.47 -6.39
C ARG A 20 6.62 4.18 -5.07
N ALA A 21 7.55 5.07 -4.74
CA ALA A 21 7.37 6.06 -3.69
C ALA A 21 6.69 7.30 -4.28
N CYS A 22 5.54 7.66 -3.73
CA CYS A 22 4.67 8.70 -4.25
C CYS A 22 4.33 9.74 -3.17
N MET A 23 4.04 10.96 -3.62
CA MET A 23 3.42 12.00 -2.81
C MET A 23 2.08 12.38 -3.44
N PRO A 24 0.97 12.41 -2.68
CA PRO A 24 -0.28 12.97 -3.16
C PRO A 24 -0.06 14.46 -3.47
N VAL A 25 -0.45 14.88 -4.68
CA VAL A 25 -0.36 16.27 -5.13
C VAL A 25 -1.74 16.74 -5.61
N GLY A 26 -1.96 18.05 -5.61
CA GLY A 26 -3.14 18.64 -6.24
C GLY A 26 -3.05 18.57 -7.77
N ASN A 27 -4.17 18.79 -8.46
CA ASN A 27 -4.27 18.67 -9.92
C ASN A 27 -3.41 19.69 -10.69
N ASP A 28 -3.04 20.80 -10.06
CA ASP A 28 -2.34 21.92 -10.71
C ASP A 28 -0.82 21.89 -10.51
N VAL A 29 -0.26 20.75 -10.07
CA VAL A 29 1.18 20.60 -9.85
C VAL A 29 1.85 20.14 -11.15
N VAL A 30 2.85 20.91 -11.59
CA VAL A 30 3.73 20.51 -12.70
C VAL A 30 4.70 19.44 -12.20
N ILE A 31 4.73 18.29 -12.89
CA ILE A 31 5.61 17.16 -12.59
C ILE A 31 6.62 17.05 -13.73
N ASP A 32 7.87 17.40 -13.44
CA ASP A 32 8.99 17.32 -14.37
C ASP A 32 9.93 16.16 -14.02
N GLU A 33 10.75 15.76 -14.99
CA GLU A 33 11.79 14.74 -14.77
C GLU A 33 12.73 15.12 -13.61
N PRO A 34 13.14 14.14 -12.77
CA PRO A 34 12.97 12.70 -12.93
C PRO A 34 11.67 12.13 -12.31
N LEU A 35 10.73 12.98 -11.89
CA LEU A 35 9.45 12.52 -11.33
C LEU A 35 8.50 12.10 -12.46
N ALA A 36 7.62 11.16 -12.15
CA ALA A 36 6.60 10.68 -13.06
C ALA A 36 5.24 10.71 -12.39
N GLU A 37 4.21 11.05 -13.16
CA GLU A 37 2.84 10.98 -12.67
C GLU A 37 2.41 9.52 -12.42
N ALA A 38 1.70 9.31 -11.33
CA ALA A 38 1.07 8.03 -11.00
C ALA A 38 -0.32 8.27 -10.42
N THR A 39 -1.33 7.67 -11.04
CA THR A 39 -2.72 7.77 -10.58
C THR A 39 -3.08 6.53 -9.76
N LEU A 40 -3.57 6.74 -8.53
CA LEU A 40 -4.26 5.68 -7.78
C LEU A 40 -5.70 5.59 -8.27
N LYS A 41 -6.12 4.39 -8.67
CA LYS A 41 -7.48 4.14 -9.13
C LYS A 41 -8.47 4.37 -7.98
N GLY A 42 -9.54 5.11 -8.23
CA GLY A 42 -10.66 5.19 -7.28
C GLY A 42 -11.42 3.87 -7.20
N GLY A 43 -12.09 3.59 -6.08
CA GLY A 43 -12.87 2.36 -5.92
C GLY A 43 -13.02 1.96 -4.47
N HIS A 44 -13.47 0.72 -4.26
CA HIS A 44 -13.55 0.13 -2.92
C HIS A 44 -12.21 -0.48 -2.53
N TYR A 45 -11.80 -0.19 -1.31
CA TYR A 45 -10.58 -0.72 -0.72
C TYR A 45 -10.89 -1.24 0.70
N ALA A 46 -10.34 -2.40 1.04
CA ALA A 46 -10.16 -2.76 2.43
C ALA A 46 -8.99 -1.95 2.99
N ARG A 47 -9.17 -1.39 4.18
CA ARG A 47 -8.12 -0.65 4.88
C ARG A 47 -7.72 -1.38 6.14
N LEU A 48 -6.46 -1.80 6.21
CA LEU A 48 -5.84 -2.27 7.45
C LEU A 48 -5.04 -1.13 8.08
N ASN A 49 -5.43 -0.73 9.29
CA ASN A 49 -4.67 0.23 10.08
C ASN A 49 -3.58 -0.52 10.87
N TYR A 50 -2.32 -0.34 10.46
CA TYR A 50 -1.15 -0.94 11.08
C TYR A 50 -0.44 0.05 12.00
N THR A 51 -0.02 -0.40 13.18
CA THR A 51 0.87 0.34 14.08
C THR A 51 2.02 -0.56 14.51
N GLY A 52 3.25 -0.14 14.23
CA GLY A 52 4.44 -0.93 14.51
C GLY A 52 5.56 -0.75 13.49
N PRO A 53 6.69 -1.47 13.68
CA PRO A 53 7.87 -1.33 12.83
C PRO A 53 7.63 -1.88 11.42
N TYR A 54 8.06 -1.15 10.38
CA TYR A 54 7.91 -1.59 8.99
C TYR A 54 8.47 -3.00 8.71
N ALA A 55 9.54 -3.39 9.42
CA ALA A 55 10.13 -4.74 9.30
C ALA A 55 9.16 -5.88 9.70
N ALA A 56 8.16 -5.60 10.55
CA ALA A 56 7.13 -6.56 10.95
C ALA A 56 5.85 -6.46 10.11
N MET A 57 5.77 -5.50 9.18
CA MET A 57 4.58 -5.28 8.36
C MET A 57 4.26 -6.47 7.44
N ARG A 58 5.24 -7.32 7.12
CA ARG A 58 5.01 -8.59 6.42
C ARG A 58 3.94 -9.44 7.09
N ASP A 59 3.88 -9.46 8.42
CA ASP A 59 2.87 -10.23 9.15
C ASP A 59 1.48 -9.61 9.01
N ALA A 60 1.39 -8.28 8.91
CA ALA A 60 0.13 -7.58 8.60
C ALA A 60 -0.39 -7.92 7.20
N TYR A 61 0.50 -8.00 6.20
CA TYR A 61 0.15 -8.46 4.84
C TYR A 61 -0.32 -9.91 4.84
N ARG A 62 0.40 -10.81 5.53
CA ARG A 62 0.01 -12.22 5.64
C ARG A 62 -1.35 -12.40 6.28
N TRP A 63 -1.65 -11.62 7.32
CA TRP A 63 -2.99 -11.61 7.91
C TRP A 63 -4.04 -11.05 6.95
N LEU A 64 -3.77 -9.91 6.30
CA LEU A 64 -4.73 -9.26 5.41
C LEU A 64 -5.10 -10.16 4.22
N LEU A 65 -4.11 -10.73 3.55
CA LEU A 65 -4.28 -11.53 2.33
C LEU A 65 -4.59 -12.99 2.62
N GLY A 66 -4.02 -13.57 3.68
CA GLY A 66 -4.14 -14.99 3.99
C GLY A 66 -5.23 -15.35 5.00
N THR A 67 -5.72 -14.37 5.78
CA THR A 67 -6.75 -14.61 6.81
C THR A 67 -7.99 -13.75 6.59
N TRP A 68 -7.83 -12.43 6.53
CA TRP A 68 -8.97 -11.53 6.41
C TRP A 68 -9.66 -11.65 5.05
N LEU A 69 -8.91 -11.51 3.95
CA LEU A 69 -9.48 -11.52 2.59
C LEU A 69 -10.28 -12.81 2.30
N PRO A 70 -9.76 -14.03 2.55
CA PRO A 70 -10.51 -15.27 2.30
C PRO A 70 -11.77 -15.41 3.16
N ALA A 71 -11.78 -14.81 4.36
CA ALA A 71 -12.94 -14.83 5.27
C ALA A 71 -13.92 -13.67 5.03
N SER A 72 -13.52 -12.64 4.26
CA SER A 72 -14.27 -11.39 4.13
C SER A 72 -15.48 -11.48 3.19
N GLY A 73 -15.50 -12.47 2.30
CA GLY A 73 -16.49 -12.56 1.22
C GLY A 73 -16.26 -11.56 0.07
N HIS A 74 -15.15 -10.81 0.09
CA HIS A 74 -14.73 -9.94 -1.00
C HIS A 74 -13.71 -10.62 -1.91
N GLU A 75 -13.65 -10.19 -3.17
CA GLU A 75 -12.60 -10.57 -4.12
C GLU A 75 -11.59 -9.42 -4.29
N PRO A 76 -10.29 -9.74 -4.45
CA PRO A 76 -9.27 -8.73 -4.69
C PRO A 76 -9.52 -8.01 -6.02
N GLY A 77 -9.45 -6.68 -6.00
CA GLY A 77 -9.68 -5.83 -7.16
C GLY A 77 -8.48 -5.73 -8.12
N ASP A 78 -8.73 -5.24 -9.33
CA ASP A 78 -7.70 -4.99 -10.36
C ASP A 78 -7.03 -3.62 -10.16
N ALA A 79 -6.23 -3.51 -9.11
CA ALA A 79 -5.31 -2.40 -8.83
C ALA A 79 -4.17 -2.89 -7.92
N PRO A 80 -3.02 -2.19 -7.83
CA PRO A 80 -1.99 -2.52 -6.86
C PRO A 80 -2.43 -2.20 -5.43
N ILE A 81 -1.85 -2.93 -4.47
CA ILE A 81 -1.90 -2.54 -3.05
C ILE A 81 -1.03 -1.29 -2.86
N PHE A 82 -1.49 -0.39 -2.01
CA PHE A 82 -0.68 0.75 -1.61
C PHE A 82 -0.74 1.00 -0.11
N GLU A 83 0.28 1.68 0.38
CA GLU A 83 0.47 2.04 1.77
C GLU A 83 0.42 3.55 1.91
N ALA A 84 -0.26 4.04 2.95
CA ALA A 84 -0.19 5.43 3.37
C ALA A 84 0.52 5.52 4.72
N TYR A 85 1.73 6.10 4.71
CA TYR A 85 2.50 6.38 5.92
C TYR A 85 1.98 7.68 6.56
N LEU A 86 1.43 7.55 7.76
CA LEU A 86 0.63 8.60 8.41
C LEU A 86 1.44 9.48 9.36
N ASN A 87 2.64 9.06 9.76
CA ASN A 87 3.55 9.83 10.59
C ASN A 87 5.01 9.70 10.11
N ASP A 88 5.85 10.61 10.58
CA ASP A 88 7.24 10.72 10.15
C ASP A 88 8.13 9.76 10.98
N PRO A 89 8.82 8.80 10.34
CA PRO A 89 9.69 7.86 11.04
C PRO A 89 10.94 8.48 11.68
N SER A 90 11.26 9.74 11.38
CA SER A 90 12.29 10.50 12.09
C SER A 90 11.78 11.14 13.39
N GLN A 91 10.46 11.21 13.60
CA GLN A 91 9.83 11.92 14.72
C GLN A 91 9.23 10.99 15.78
N VAL A 92 8.94 9.74 15.43
CA VAL A 92 8.34 8.76 16.36
C VAL A 92 9.16 7.47 16.41
N PRO A 93 9.16 6.75 17.54
CA PRO A 93 9.82 5.45 17.61
C PRO A 93 9.12 4.42 16.70
N GLN A 94 9.85 3.38 16.30
CA GLN A 94 9.37 2.41 15.30
C GLN A 94 8.06 1.70 15.70
N ASN A 95 7.83 1.49 16.99
CA ASN A 95 6.61 0.86 17.51
C ASN A 95 5.37 1.78 17.46
N GLU A 96 5.55 3.07 17.19
CA GLU A 96 4.48 4.08 17.07
C GLU A 96 4.26 4.52 15.62
N LEU A 97 4.99 3.95 14.66
CA LEU A 97 4.76 4.20 13.24
C LEU A 97 3.36 3.73 12.85
N ARG A 98 2.64 4.58 12.10
CA ARG A 98 1.26 4.33 11.68
C ARG A 98 1.20 4.27 10.16
N THR A 99 0.70 3.16 9.64
CA THR A 99 0.56 2.92 8.20
C THR A 99 -0.81 2.34 7.90
N ASP A 100 -1.46 2.87 6.88
CA ASP A 100 -2.68 2.25 6.34
C ASP A 100 -2.32 1.45 5.10
N ILE A 101 -2.68 0.16 5.09
CA ILE A 101 -2.52 -0.73 3.94
C ILE A 101 -3.87 -0.83 3.23
N TYR A 102 -3.91 -0.48 1.94
CA TYR A 102 -5.12 -0.45 1.13
C TYR A 102 -5.10 -1.58 0.09
N LEU A 103 -5.97 -2.58 0.30
CA LEU A 103 -6.20 -3.67 -0.63
C LEU A 103 -7.42 -3.34 -1.51
N PRO A 104 -7.27 -3.21 -2.84
CA PRO A 104 -8.41 -2.99 -3.73
C PRO A 104 -9.37 -4.18 -3.69
N LEU A 105 -10.66 -3.89 -3.78
CA LEU A 105 -11.73 -4.89 -3.80
C LEU A 105 -12.58 -4.73 -5.05
N HIS A 106 -13.08 -5.85 -5.57
CA HIS A 106 -14.18 -5.83 -6.54
C HIS A 106 -15.48 -5.40 -5.88
N ILE A 107 -16.31 -4.66 -6.62
CA ILE A 107 -17.70 -4.43 -6.26
C ILE A 107 -18.48 -5.63 -6.80
N PRO A 108 -19.19 -6.41 -5.97
CA PRO A 108 -20.11 -7.40 -6.47
C PRO A 108 -21.20 -6.69 -7.28
N ALA A 109 -21.50 -7.21 -8.47
CA ALA A 109 -22.58 -6.70 -9.33
C ALA A 109 -23.97 -6.82 -8.69
#